data_AF-B2A045-F1
#
_entry.id   AF-B2A045-F1
#
_cell.length_a   1.000
_cell.length_b   1.000
_cell.length_c   1.000
_cell.angle_alpha   90.00
_cell.angle_beta   90.00
_cell.angle_gamma   90.00
#
_symmetry.space_group_name_H-M   'P 1'
#
loop_
_entity.id
_entity.type
_entity.pdbx_description
1 polymer ?
#
loop_
_entity_poly.entity_id
_entity_poly.type
_entity_poly.pdbx_seq_one_letter_code
_entity_poly.pdbx_strand_id
1 'polypeptide(L)' 'MSFSCPHFRINDDYCLRLKTDCVPGRPGCVLGSKAVFAVPVEQRIREAEENRRRRENAQKWGLPDEKPAGSAG' A
#
# COMPACT_ATOMS: atom_id res chain seq x y z
N MET A 1 -5.47 -22.87 -2.42
CA MET A 1 -5.20 -22.00 -3.60
C MET A 1 -4.65 -20.68 -3.08
N SER A 2 -3.43 -20.30 -3.46
CA SER A 2 -2.87 -18.98 -3.18
C SER A 2 -3.27 -18.02 -4.31
N PHE A 3 -3.72 -16.82 -3.94
CA PHE A 3 -4.02 -15.76 -4.90
C PHE A 3 -2.73 -14.97 -5.18
N SER A 4 -2.36 -14.84 -6.45
CA SER A 4 -1.26 -13.96 -6.89
C SER A 4 -1.80 -12.89 -7.82
N CYS A 5 -1.58 -11.62 -7.47
CA CYS A 5 -2.03 -10.49 -8.28
C CYS A 5 -0.95 -10.12 -9.32
N PRO A 6 -1.24 -10.15 -10.62
CA PRO A 6 -0.25 -9.82 -11.66
C PRO A 6 0.16 -8.33 -11.66
N HIS A 7 -0.57 -7.49 -10.92
CA HIS A 7 -0.30 -6.07 -10.80
C HIS A 7 0.48 -5.70 -9.54
N PHE A 8 0.76 -6.67 -8.66
CA PHE A 8 1.50 -6.42 -7.44
C PHE A 8 3.00 -6.57 -7.69
N ARG A 9 3.76 -5.51 -7.39
CA ARG A 9 5.23 -5.54 -7.37
C ARG A 9 5.69 -5.69 -5.93
N ILE A 10 6.19 -6.87 -5.60
CA ILE A 10 6.51 -7.30 -4.23
C ILE A 10 7.62 -6.46 -3.56
N ASN A 11 8.63 -6.03 -4.31
CA ASN A 11 9.77 -5.31 -3.73
C ASN A 11 9.42 -3.89 -3.22
N ASP A 12 8.40 -3.28 -3.82
CA ASP A 12 8.05 -1.87 -3.60
C ASP A 12 6.69 -1.71 -2.91
N ASP A 13 6.01 -2.82 -2.59
CA ASP A 13 4.60 -2.86 -2.20
C ASP A 13 3.70 -2.02 -3.12
N TYR A 14 3.94 -2.11 -4.44
CA TYR A 14 3.38 -1.18 -5.42
C TYR A 14 2.38 -1.84 -6.36
N CYS A 15 1.30 -1.12 -6.71
CA CYS A 15 0.30 -1.55 -7.67
C CYS A 15 0.59 -0.99 -9.07
N LEU A 16 1.04 -1.83 -9.99
CA LEU A 16 1.33 -1.45 -11.39
C LEU A 16 0.11 -0.94 -12.15
N ARG A 17 -1.08 -1.46 -11.83
CA ARG A 17 -2.34 -1.05 -12.47
C ARG A 17 -2.77 0.34 -12.07
N LEU A 18 -2.68 0.64 -10.77
CA LEU A 18 -3.19 1.88 -10.18
C LEU A 18 -2.10 2.94 -9.98
N LYS A 19 -0.84 2.58 -10.25
CA LYS A 19 0.35 3.43 -10.17
C LYS A 19 0.50 4.12 -8.81
N THR A 20 0.28 3.37 -7.75
CA THR A 20 0.35 3.84 -6.36
C THR A 20 0.66 2.67 -5.42
N ASP A 21 0.89 2.94 -4.14
CA ASP A 21 1.09 1.91 -3.12
C ASP A 21 -0.10 0.93 -3.12
N CYS A 22 0.22 -0.36 -2.98
CA CYS A 22 -0.77 -1.42 -3.05
C CYS A 22 -1.64 -1.42 -1.79
N VAL A 23 -2.93 -1.13 -1.95
CA VAL A 23 -3.93 -1.31 -0.89
C VAL A 23 -4.99 -2.30 -1.38
N PRO A 24 -4.99 -3.55 -0.87
CA PRO A 24 -5.97 -4.57 -1.24
C PRO A 24 -7.41 -4.11 -0.97
N GLY A 25 -8.26 -4.21 -1.99
CA GLY A 25 -9.67 -3.82 -1.92
C GLY A 25 -9.97 -2.36 -2.32
N ARG A 26 -8.95 -1.52 -2.60
CA ARG A 26 -9.19 -0.11 -3.01
C ARG A 26 -9.99 -0.03 -4.33
N PRO A 27 -10.67 1.08 -4.62
CA PRO A 27 -11.33 1.26 -5.91
C PRO A 27 -10.40 0.96 -7.10
N GLY A 28 -10.83 0.04 -7.98
CA GLY A 28 -10.04 -0.45 -9.12
C GLY A 28 -9.13 -1.66 -8.81
N CYS A 29 -9.09 -2.15 -7.56
CA CYS A 29 -8.41 -3.38 -7.17
C CYS A 29 -9.21 -4.61 -7.63
N VAL A 30 -8.51 -5.65 -8.08
CA VAL A 30 -9.11 -6.94 -8.48
C VAL A 30 -9.82 -7.68 -7.34
N LEU A 31 -9.56 -7.28 -6.09
CA LEU A 31 -10.17 -7.82 -4.87
C LEU A 31 -11.35 -6.98 -4.34
N GLY A 32 -11.64 -5.81 -4.93
CA GLY A 32 -12.61 -4.85 -4.38
C GLY A 32 -14.00 -5.40 -4.04
N SER A 33 -14.43 -6.47 -4.71
CA SER A 33 -15.71 -7.14 -4.45
C SER A 33 -15.56 -8.63 -4.11
N LYS A 34 -14.32 -9.13 -3.97
CA LYS A 34 -14.02 -10.56 -3.80
C LYS A 34 -13.51 -10.91 -2.40
N ALA A 35 -13.17 -9.90 -1.61
CA ALA A 35 -12.61 -10.07 -0.28
C ALA A 35 -13.18 -9.02 0.68
N VAL A 36 -13.35 -9.43 1.93
CA VAL A 36 -13.68 -8.55 3.05
C VAL A 36 -12.43 -8.41 3.91
N PHE A 37 -12.13 -7.18 4.33
CA PHE A 37 -10.96 -6.86 5.15
C PHE A 37 -11.42 -6.38 6.53
N ALA A 38 -10.64 -6.69 7.57
CA ALA A 38 -10.96 -6.29 8.94
C ALA A 38 -10.94 -4.76 9.15
N VAL A 39 -10.04 -4.06 8.45
CA VAL A 39 -9.94 -2.60 8.47
C VAL A 39 -10.57 -2.03 7.19
N PRO A 40 -11.45 -1.01 7.30
CA PRO A 40 -12.03 -0.33 6.15
C PRO A 40 -10.97 0.12 5.14
N VAL A 41 -11.30 0.05 3.87
CA VAL A 41 -10.33 0.30 2.80
C VAL A 41 -9.90 1.76 2.76
N GLU A 42 -10.81 2.68 3.09
CA GLU A 42 -10.58 4.12 3.14
C GLU A 42 -9.48 4.47 4.15
N GLN A 43 -9.50 3.80 5.31
CA GLN A 43 -8.49 4.01 6.35
C GLN A 43 -7.11 3.52 5.88
N ARG A 44 -7.03 2.33 5.29
CA ARG A 44 -5.75 1.78 4.79
C ARG A 44 -5.19 2.60 3.62
N ILE A 45 -6.05 3.16 2.76
CA ILE A 45 -5.62 4.10 1.71
C ILE A 45 -5.01 5.35 2.34
N ARG A 46 -5.66 5.93 3.35
CA ARG A 46 -5.15 7.12 4.04
C ARG A 46 -3.78 6.87 4.67
N GLU A 47 -3.61 5.74 5.37
CA GLU A 47 -2.35 5.35 5.99
C GLU A 47 -1.23 5.14 4.94
N ALA A 48 -1.55 4.49 3.82
CA ALA A 48 -0.60 4.31 2.71
C ALA A 48 -0.17 5.65 2.10
N GLU A 49 -1.11 6.56 1.86
CA GLU A 49 -0.82 7.89 1.31
C GLU A 49 0.01 8.75 2.28
N GLU A 50 -0.25 8.67 3.58
CA GLU A 50 0.54 9.34 4.60
C GLU A 50 1.97 8.81 4.63
N ASN A 51 2.14 7.48 4.61
CA ASN A 51 3.45 6.84 4.55
C ASN A 51 4.21 7.21 3.27
N ARG A 52 3.53 7.30 2.12
CA ARG A 52 4.13 7.79 0.88
C ARG A 52 4.65 9.21 1.04
N ARG A 53 3.85 10.12 1.57
CA ARG A 53 4.25 11.52 1.81
C ARG A 53 5.44 11.63 2.76
N ARG A 54 5.46 10.82 3.81
CA ARG A 54 6.59 10.76 4.76
C ARG A 54 7.88 10.32 4.05
N ARG A 55 7.83 9.26 3.23
CA ARG A 55 8.97 8.77 2.43
C ARG A 55 9.47 9.82 1.44
N GLU A 56 8.55 10.47 0.71
CA GLU A 56 8.88 11.55 -0.23
C GLU A 56 9.55 12.74 0.49
N ASN A 57 9.05 13.14 1.65
CA ASN A 57 9.66 14.20 2.46
C ASN A 57 11.04 13.78 3.00
N ALA A 58 11.18 12.56 3.52
CA ALA A 58 12.45 12.06 4.02
C ALA A 58 13.51 12.05 2.90
N GLN A 59 13.15 11.55 1.72
CA GLN A 59 14.01 11.56 0.54
C GLN A 59 14.38 12.98 0.11
N LYS A 60 13.42 13.91 0.11
CA LYS A 60 13.64 15.32 -0.26
C LYS A 60 14.67 16.01 0.64
N TRP A 61 14.66 15.69 1.93
CA TRP A 61 15.49 16.35 2.94
C TRP A 61 16.70 15.52 3.39
N GLY A 62 16.89 14.31 2.84
CA GLY A 62 17.97 13.41 3.24
C GLY A 62 17.84 12.88 4.68
N LEU A 63 16.61 12.80 5.22
CA LEU A 63 16.37 12.23 6.54
C LEU A 63 16.36 10.70 6.48
N PRO A 64 16.81 10.02 7.55
CA PRO A 64 16.70 8.56 7.65
C PRO A 64 15.23 8.13 7.59
N ASP A 65 14.95 7.07 6.82
CA ASP A 65 13.63 6.45 6.73
C ASP A 65 13.35 5.63 8.00
N GLU A 66 12.86 6.28 9.05
CA GLU A 66 12.36 5.58 10.23
C GLU A 66 11.02 4.91 9.91
N LYS A 67 11.05 3.64 9.47
CA LYS A 67 9.84 2.83 9.34
C LYS A 67 9.11 2.78 10.69
N PRO A 68 7.80 3.05 10.74
CA PRO A 68 7.03 2.93 11.97
C PRO A 68 7.06 1.48 12.47
N ALA A 69 7.27 1.31 13.79
CA ALA A 69 7.20 0.03 14.47
C ALA A 69 5.77 -0.53 14.34
N GLY A 70 5.61 -1.60 13.55
CA GLY A 70 4.30 -2.24 13.33
C GLY A 70 4.02 -2.75 11.91
N SER A 71 4.93 -2.58 10.94
CA SER A 71 4.81 -3.19 9.61
C SER A 71 5.23 -4.66 9.61
N ALA A 72 4.50 -5.50 10.35
CA ALA A 72 4.50 -6.94 10.13
C ALA A 72 3.42 -7.26 9.08
N GLY A 73 3.87 -7.74 7.92
CA GLY A 73 3.00 -8.33 6.90
C GLY A 73 2.52 -9.71 7.27
#